data_AF-A0A534XDR1-F1
#
_entry.id   AF-A0A534XDR1-F1
#
_cell.length_a   1.000
_cell.length_b   1.000
_cell.length_c   1.000
_cell.angle_alpha   90.00
_cell.angle_beta   90.00
_cell.angle_gamma   90.00
#
_symmetry.space_group_name_H-M   'P 1'
#
loop_
_entity.id
_entity.type
_entity.pdbx_description
1 polymer ?
#
loop_
_entity_poly.entity_id
_entity_poly.type
_entity_poly.pdbx_seq_one_letter_code
_entity_poly.pdbx_strand_id
1 'polypeptide(L)'
;MQERCLQAKAVGEGRCPSCREPGRPVSPTTVGALARLEVEARDLAVRAYRFCETPTCPLVYFAPEGVRIERDHVRVAVHQKDDGRDVPLCYCFGYTRARLAREREAAVAFVSAEVKARRCACDVKNPSGRCCLGDLRRFLRHGGREGRAGMVEPAPRRSPTPPRR
;
A
#
# COMPACT_ATOMS: atom_id res chain seq x y z
N MET A 1 26.25 -13.97 -37.51
CA MET A 1 25.58 -14.55 -36.33
C MET A 1 24.90 -13.41 -35.59
N GLN A 2 23.63 -13.15 -35.93
CA GLN A 2 22.83 -12.04 -35.39
C GLN A 2 22.01 -12.58 -34.21
N GLU A 3 22.43 -12.32 -32.99
CA GLU A 3 21.63 -12.63 -31.81
C GLU A 3 20.93 -11.36 -31.34
N ARG A 4 19.66 -11.31 -31.72
CA ARG A 4 18.69 -10.25 -31.48
C ARG A 4 18.60 -9.96 -29.99
N CYS A 5 19.09 -8.78 -29.61
CA CYS A 5 18.67 -8.08 -28.40
C CYS A 5 17.18 -7.75 -28.54
N LEU A 6 16.31 -8.70 -28.17
CA LEU A 6 14.87 -8.49 -28.11
C LEU A 6 14.57 -7.60 -26.91
N GLN A 7 14.58 -6.30 -27.19
CA GLN A 7 13.91 -5.30 -26.41
C GLN A 7 12.43 -5.70 -26.26
N ALA A 8 12.03 -6.14 -25.07
CA ALA A 8 10.62 -6.12 -24.69
C ALA A 8 10.23 -4.69 -24.31
N LYS A 9 10.07 -3.84 -25.32
CA LYS A 9 9.29 -2.60 -25.20
C LYS A 9 7.84 -2.96 -25.52
N ALA A 10 7.06 -3.21 -24.49
CA ALA A 10 5.61 -3.25 -24.62
C ALA A 10 5.01 -2.01 -23.95
N VAL A 11 4.31 -1.24 -24.77
CA VAL A 11 3.64 0.00 -24.44
C VAL A 11 2.32 -0.36 -23.75
N GLY A 12 2.27 -0.21 -22.41
CA GLY A 12 1.10 -0.52 -21.57
C GLY A 12 1.44 -1.21 -20.24
N GLU A 13 2.61 -1.85 -20.17
CA GLU A 13 3.05 -2.89 -19.20
C GLU A 13 3.30 -2.46 -17.74
N GLY A 14 2.81 -1.30 -17.34
CA GLY A 14 3.08 -0.79 -16.00
C GLY A 14 2.00 0.05 -15.37
N ARG A 15 0.84 0.16 -16.02
CA ARG A 15 -0.31 0.87 -15.46
C ARG A 15 -1.25 -0.11 -14.78
N CYS A 16 -1.82 0.32 -13.67
CA CYS A 16 -2.85 -0.42 -12.96
C CYS A 16 -4.04 -0.65 -13.92
N PRO A 17 -4.52 -1.88 -14.12
CA PRO A 17 -5.65 -2.15 -15.02
C PRO A 17 -6.98 -1.59 -14.51
N SER A 18 -7.06 -1.19 -13.23
CA SER A 18 -8.26 -0.60 -12.63
C SER A 18 -8.27 0.93 -12.74
N CYS A 19 -7.25 1.61 -12.21
CA CYS A 19 -7.21 3.08 -12.17
C CYS A 19 -6.36 3.73 -13.27
N ARG A 20 -5.65 2.95 -14.08
CA ARG A 20 -4.72 3.41 -15.14
C ARG A 20 -3.49 4.20 -14.67
N GLU A 21 -3.31 4.37 -13.36
CA GLU A 21 -2.11 4.99 -12.80
C GLU A 21 -0.88 4.09 -12.89
N PRO A 22 0.35 4.63 -13.01
CA PRO A 22 1.57 3.84 -12.99
C PRO A 22 1.71 3.03 -11.69
N GLY A 23 1.92 1.73 -11.81
CA GLY A 23 2.30 0.85 -10.72
C GLY A 23 3.81 0.70 -10.61
N ARG A 24 4.29 0.58 -9.38
CA ARG A 24 5.71 0.40 -9.09
C ARG A 24 6.09 -1.08 -9.08
N PRO A 25 7.25 -1.49 -9.64
CA PRO A 25 7.71 -2.87 -9.52
C PRO A 25 7.81 -3.32 -8.06
N VAL A 26 7.38 -4.55 -7.79
CA VAL A 26 7.48 -5.20 -6.47
C VAL A 26 7.95 -6.64 -6.66
N SER A 27 8.72 -7.17 -5.71
CA SER A 27 9.27 -8.52 -5.86
C SER A 27 8.20 -9.60 -5.66
N PRO A 28 8.35 -10.76 -6.32
CA PRO A 28 7.51 -11.94 -6.02
C PRO A 28 7.56 -12.35 -4.55
N THR A 29 8.72 -12.18 -3.90
CA THR A 29 8.89 -12.44 -2.46
C THR A 29 7.91 -11.62 -1.61
N THR A 30 7.77 -10.32 -1.88
CA THR A 30 6.81 -9.46 -1.18
C THR A 30 5.38 -9.94 -1.42
N VAL A 31 5.02 -10.23 -2.68
CA VAL A 31 3.66 -10.65 -3.05
C VAL A 31 3.31 -11.99 -2.39
N GLY A 32 4.20 -12.99 -2.48
CA GLY A 32 4.01 -14.30 -1.87
C GLY A 32 3.90 -14.23 -0.34
N ALA A 33 4.65 -13.34 0.32
CA ALA A 33 4.57 -13.16 1.76
C ALA A 33 3.25 -12.52 2.23
N LEU A 34 2.62 -11.66 1.40
CA LEU A 34 1.52 -10.79 1.82
C LEU A 34 0.18 -11.10 1.16
N ALA A 35 0.13 -11.86 0.07
CA ALA A 35 -1.13 -12.31 -0.51
C ALA A 35 -1.83 -13.30 0.45
N ARG A 36 -3.14 -13.16 0.62
CA ARG A 36 -4.00 -14.14 1.30
C ARG A 36 -4.34 -15.30 0.38
N LEU A 37 -4.54 -15.00 -0.90
CA LEU A 37 -4.75 -16.01 -1.93
C LEU A 37 -3.44 -16.76 -2.12
N GLU A 38 -3.53 -18.09 -2.17
CA GLU A 38 -2.41 -18.93 -2.57
C GLU A 38 -2.05 -18.56 -4.00
N VAL A 39 -0.90 -17.92 -4.15
CA VAL A 39 -0.27 -17.73 -5.45
C VAL A 39 0.69 -18.88 -5.61
N GLU A 40 0.42 -19.74 -6.59
CA GLU A 40 1.27 -20.88 -6.88
C GLU A 40 2.75 -20.45 -7.01
N ALA A 41 3.68 -21.25 -6.47
CA ALA A 41 5.10 -20.89 -6.48
C ALA A 41 5.62 -20.65 -7.92
N ARG A 42 5.14 -21.43 -8.89
CA ARG A 42 5.44 -21.25 -10.33
C ARG A 42 4.94 -19.91 -10.88
N ASP A 43 3.81 -19.42 -10.37
CA ASP A 43 3.18 -18.16 -10.77
C ASP A 43 3.88 -16.95 -10.15
N LEU A 44 4.55 -17.12 -9.01
CA LEU A 44 5.35 -16.06 -8.39
C LEU A 44 6.62 -15.78 -9.19
N ALA A 45 7.37 -16.82 -9.57
CA ALA A 45 8.72 -16.68 -10.12
C ALA A 45 8.79 -16.04 -11.52
N VAL A 46 7.70 -16.07 -12.28
CA VAL A 46 7.68 -15.66 -13.70
C VAL A 46 7.02 -14.32 -13.96
N ARG A 47 6.43 -13.67 -12.94
CA ARG A 47 5.55 -12.51 -13.13
C ARG A 47 6.21 -11.19 -12.72
N ALA A 48 6.04 -10.18 -13.57
CA ALA A 48 6.46 -8.80 -13.33
C ALA A 48 5.45 -8.04 -12.46
N TYR A 49 5.32 -8.44 -11.19
CA TYR A 49 4.39 -7.81 -10.25
C TYR A 49 4.64 -6.32 -10.06
N ARG A 50 3.54 -5.59 -9.89
CA ARG A 50 3.50 -4.17 -9.61
C ARG A 50 2.53 -3.84 -8.50
N PHE A 51 2.89 -2.82 -7.72
CA PHE A 51 2.11 -2.25 -6.63
C PHE A 51 1.42 -0.96 -7.09
N CYS A 52 0.11 -0.86 -6.89
CA CYS A 52 -0.66 0.34 -7.17
C CYS A 52 -0.76 1.22 -5.93
N GLU A 53 -0.16 2.41 -5.99
CA GLU A 53 -0.14 3.39 -4.89
C GLU A 53 -1.39 4.27 -4.80
N THR A 54 -2.28 4.19 -5.80
CA THR A 54 -3.48 5.05 -5.86
C THR A 54 -4.40 4.75 -4.67
N PRO A 55 -4.71 5.74 -3.81
CA PRO A 55 -5.48 5.50 -2.59
C PRO A 55 -6.90 4.97 -2.82
N THR A 56 -7.58 5.51 -3.82
CA THR A 56 -8.97 5.15 -4.15
C THR A 56 -9.08 3.88 -4.98
N CYS A 57 -7.97 3.29 -5.41
CA CYS A 57 -7.97 2.07 -6.22
C CYS A 57 -7.94 0.82 -5.31
N PRO A 58 -8.90 -0.11 -5.40
CA PRO A 58 -8.92 -1.30 -4.54
C PRO A 58 -7.77 -2.26 -4.83
N LEU A 59 -7.24 -2.24 -6.07
CA LEU A 59 -6.15 -3.10 -6.50
C LEU A 59 -4.84 -2.75 -5.78
N VAL A 60 -4.20 -3.73 -5.14
CA VAL A 60 -2.89 -3.60 -4.48
C VAL A 60 -1.79 -4.09 -5.41
N TYR A 61 -1.85 -5.36 -5.81
CA TYR A 61 -0.90 -5.95 -6.73
C TYR A 61 -1.55 -6.29 -8.05
N PHE A 62 -0.79 -6.14 -9.11
CA PHE A 62 -1.16 -6.62 -10.44
C PHE A 62 0.09 -7.09 -11.18
N ALA A 63 -0.11 -7.98 -12.13
CA ALA A 63 0.90 -8.36 -13.11
C ALA A 63 0.22 -8.46 -14.48
N PRO A 64 1.00 -8.56 -15.56
CA PRO A 64 0.50 -9.04 -16.84
C PRO A 64 -0.27 -10.38 -16.70
N GLU A 65 -0.97 -10.82 -17.75
CA GLU A 65 -1.76 -12.08 -17.76
C GLU A 65 -2.97 -12.12 -16.79
N GLY A 66 -3.45 -10.97 -16.31
CA GLY A 66 -4.74 -10.85 -15.63
C GLY A 66 -4.70 -11.00 -14.10
N VAL A 67 -3.52 -11.07 -13.50
CA VAL A 67 -3.36 -11.13 -12.04
C VAL A 67 -3.81 -9.84 -11.39
N ARG A 68 -4.71 -9.98 -10.41
CA ARG A 68 -5.28 -8.87 -9.66
C ARG A 68 -5.45 -9.26 -8.20
N ILE A 69 -4.74 -8.58 -7.31
CA ILE A 69 -4.86 -8.79 -5.86
C ILE A 69 -5.31 -7.48 -5.25
N GLU A 70 -6.54 -7.47 -4.76
CA GLU A 70 -7.15 -6.32 -4.10
C GLU A 70 -6.84 -6.26 -2.61
N ARG A 71 -7.12 -5.11 -1.98
CA ARG A 71 -6.85 -4.84 -0.56
C ARG A 71 -7.33 -5.93 0.39
N ASP A 72 -8.51 -6.51 0.13
CA ASP A 72 -9.13 -7.51 1.00
C ASP A 72 -8.46 -8.89 0.86
N HIS A 73 -7.62 -9.06 -0.16
CA HIS A 73 -6.79 -10.24 -0.40
C HIS A 73 -5.33 -10.06 0.03
N VAL A 74 -5.01 -9.01 0.81
CA VAL A 74 -3.69 -8.78 1.40
C VAL A 74 -3.75 -8.99 2.92
N ARG A 75 -2.73 -9.64 3.48
CA ARG A 75 -2.68 -10.05 4.90
C ARG A 75 -2.66 -8.88 5.88
N VAL A 76 -2.22 -7.71 5.43
CA VAL A 76 -2.06 -6.49 6.25
C VAL A 76 -2.79 -5.31 5.61
N ALA A 77 -3.21 -4.35 6.44
CA ALA A 77 -3.73 -3.08 5.93
C ALA A 77 -2.66 -2.35 5.10
N VAL A 78 -3.05 -1.78 3.96
CA VAL A 78 -2.13 -1.11 3.03
C VAL A 78 -2.24 0.40 3.22
N HIS A 79 -1.22 1.03 3.81
CA HIS A 79 -1.29 2.44 4.19
C HIS A 79 -1.57 3.42 3.06
N GLN A 80 -1.23 3.10 1.80
CA GLN A 80 -1.58 3.93 0.65
C GLN A 80 -3.10 3.97 0.41
N LYS A 81 -3.83 2.94 0.82
CA LYS A 81 -5.26 2.70 0.55
C LYS A 81 -6.15 2.84 1.78
N ASP A 82 -5.53 2.96 2.96
CA ASP A 82 -6.20 3.11 4.23
C ASP A 82 -5.48 4.19 5.04
N ASP A 83 -6.18 5.31 5.25
CA ASP A 83 -5.70 6.48 5.98
C ASP A 83 -5.97 6.38 7.50
N GLY A 84 -6.50 5.24 7.96
CA GLY A 84 -6.79 4.93 9.35
C GLY A 84 -5.59 5.16 10.29
N ARG A 85 -5.93 5.53 11.53
CA ARG A 85 -4.95 5.90 12.57
C ARG A 85 -4.09 4.72 13.02
N ASP A 86 -4.69 3.54 13.04
CA ASP A 86 -4.06 2.28 13.48
C ASP A 86 -3.38 1.53 12.35
N VAL A 87 -3.42 2.06 11.13
CA VAL A 87 -2.76 1.46 9.98
C VAL A 87 -1.24 1.71 10.07
N PRO A 88 -0.40 0.67 9.93
CA PRO A 88 1.04 0.80 10.01
C PRO A 88 1.64 1.56 8.83
N LEU A 89 2.51 2.52 9.12
CA LEU A 89 3.49 3.06 8.17
C LEU A 89 4.80 2.26 8.21
N CYS A 90 5.19 1.76 9.39
CA CYS A 90 6.28 0.78 9.52
C CYS A 90 5.72 -0.58 9.94
N TYR A 91 5.75 -1.54 9.01
CA TYR A 91 5.30 -2.92 9.23
C TYR A 91 6.31 -3.77 10.01
N CYS A 92 7.59 -3.38 10.03
CA CYS A 92 8.62 -4.15 10.75
C CYS A 92 8.51 -4.00 12.26
N PHE A 93 8.18 -2.79 12.72
CA PHE A 93 8.21 -2.41 14.14
C PHE A 93 6.86 -1.86 14.64
N GLY A 94 5.79 -2.01 13.84
CA GLY A 94 4.43 -1.65 14.24
C GLY A 94 4.21 -0.15 14.48
N TYR A 95 4.89 0.74 13.75
CA TYR A 95 4.57 2.17 13.83
C TYR A 95 3.33 2.49 13.00
N THR A 96 2.22 2.67 13.71
CA THR A 96 0.96 3.23 13.17
C THR A 96 1.05 4.75 13.01
N ARG A 97 0.09 5.36 12.30
CA ARG A 97 0.00 6.83 12.21
C ARG A 97 -0.18 7.46 13.60
N ALA A 98 -1.04 6.88 14.44
CA ALA A 98 -1.28 7.37 15.80
C ALA A 98 0.01 7.34 16.64
N ARG A 99 0.72 6.20 16.60
CA ARG A 99 1.99 6.05 17.32
C ARG A 99 3.05 7.03 16.80
N LEU A 100 3.17 7.15 15.48
CA LEU A 100 4.13 8.05 14.84
C LEU A 100 3.81 9.52 15.11
N ALA A 101 2.54 9.92 15.19
CA ALA A 101 2.15 11.28 15.53
C ALA A 101 2.54 11.66 16.97
N ARG A 102 2.51 10.68 17.89
CA ARG A 102 2.92 10.85 19.29
C ARG A 102 4.44 10.87 19.46
N GLU A 103 5.14 9.90 18.85
CA GLU A 103 6.58 9.69 19.07
C GLU A 103 7.47 10.47 18.07
N ARG A 104 6.90 10.94 16.97
CA ARG A 104 7.49 11.86 15.98
C ARG A 104 8.92 11.52 15.58
N GLU A 105 9.87 12.44 15.78
CA GLU A 105 11.26 12.31 15.37
C GLU A 105 11.97 11.17 16.12
N ALA A 106 11.58 10.87 17.37
CA ALA A 106 12.13 9.75 18.13
C ALA A 106 11.78 8.41 17.46
N ALA A 107 10.57 8.28 16.92
CA ALA A 107 10.19 7.10 16.12
C ALA A 107 11.06 6.95 14.87
N VAL A 108 11.31 8.05 14.14
CA VAL A 108 12.17 8.02 12.95
C VAL A 108 13.61 7.65 13.32
N ALA A 109 14.14 8.17 14.43
CA ALA A 109 15.47 7.83 14.93
C ALA A 109 15.57 6.34 15.28
N PHE A 110 14.61 5.81 16.04
CA PHE A 110 14.52 4.38 16.36
C PHE A 110 14.49 3.52 15.10
N VAL A 111 13.54 3.77 14.19
CA VAL A 111 13.41 2.97 12.95
C VAL A 111 14.67 3.08 12.09
N SER A 112 15.33 4.24 12.05
CA SER A 112 16.58 4.41 11.31
C SER A 112 17.72 3.57 11.91
N ALA A 113 17.82 3.49 13.24
CA ALA A 113 18.80 2.67 13.93
C ALA A 113 18.56 1.18 13.65
N GLU A 114 17.31 0.72 13.73
CA GLU A 114 16.95 -0.67 13.44
C GLU A 114 17.22 -1.06 11.97
N VAL A 115 16.92 -0.17 11.02
CA VAL A 115 17.23 -0.36 9.61
C VAL A 115 18.74 -0.44 9.38
N LYS A 116 19.54 0.46 10.00
CA LYS A 116 21.00 0.44 9.92
C LYS A 116 21.58 -0.86 10.49
N ALA A 117 20.97 -1.38 11.55
CA ALA A 117 21.34 -2.66 12.14
C ALA A 117 20.80 -3.89 11.37
N ARG A 118 20.17 -3.69 10.20
CA ARG A 118 19.60 -4.75 9.35
C ARG A 118 18.58 -5.63 10.07
N ARG A 119 17.82 -5.08 11.03
CA ARG A 119 16.76 -5.78 11.78
C ARG A 119 15.36 -5.59 11.19
N CYS A 120 15.25 -4.96 10.02
CA CYS A 120 14.01 -4.84 9.28
C CYS A 120 13.88 -5.92 8.20
N ALA A 121 12.64 -6.24 7.81
CA ALA A 121 12.29 -7.19 6.75
C ALA A 121 11.25 -6.57 5.82
N CYS A 122 11.55 -5.38 5.26
CA CYS A 122 10.56 -4.59 4.50
C CYS A 122 10.12 -5.28 3.20
N ASP A 123 11.00 -6.08 2.62
CA ASP A 123 10.78 -6.91 1.44
C ASP A 123 9.75 -8.04 1.65
N VAL A 124 9.43 -8.39 2.89
CA VAL A 124 8.37 -9.38 3.21
C VAL A 124 7.23 -8.80 4.05
N LYS A 125 7.48 -7.71 4.80
CA LYS A 125 6.48 -7.11 5.70
C LYS A 125 5.77 -5.89 5.10
N ASN A 126 6.41 -5.10 4.24
CA ASN A 126 5.82 -3.88 3.67
C ASN A 126 5.16 -4.21 2.33
N PRO A 127 3.86 -3.90 2.12
CA PRO A 127 3.19 -4.14 0.85
C PRO A 127 3.89 -3.55 -0.37
N SER A 128 4.58 -2.42 -0.22
CA SER A 128 5.35 -1.81 -1.32
C SER A 128 6.69 -2.51 -1.62
N GLY A 129 7.14 -3.42 -0.74
CA GLY A 129 8.49 -4.02 -0.77
C GLY A 129 9.62 -3.04 -0.46
N ARG A 130 9.32 -1.81 -0.01
CA ARG A 130 10.30 -0.73 0.19
C ARG A 130 10.48 -0.36 1.65
N CYS A 131 11.61 0.29 1.95
CA CYS A 131 11.89 0.82 3.28
C CYS A 131 10.88 1.91 3.66
N CYS A 132 10.24 1.76 4.82
CA CYS A 132 9.21 2.65 5.33
C CYS A 132 9.70 4.07 5.71
N LEU A 133 11.01 4.29 5.89
CA LEU A 133 11.54 5.58 6.37
C LEU A 133 11.10 6.78 5.53
N GLY A 134 10.91 6.60 4.22
CA GLY A 134 10.37 7.62 3.34
C GLY A 134 8.94 8.04 3.73
N ASP A 135 8.07 7.06 3.98
CA ASP A 135 6.68 7.27 4.37
C ASP A 135 6.57 7.88 5.77
N LEU A 136 7.40 7.43 6.72
CA LEU A 136 7.45 8.01 8.07
C LEU A 136 7.79 9.50 8.01
N ARG A 137 8.87 9.86 7.31
CA ARG A 137 9.29 11.26 7.14
C ARG A 137 8.23 12.08 6.40
N ARG A 138 7.59 11.49 5.38
CA ARG A 138 6.51 12.15 4.64
C ARG A 138 5.32 12.45 5.54
N PHE A 139 4.89 11.50 6.35
CA PHE A 139 3.79 11.69 7.30
C PHE A 139 4.07 12.84 8.27
N LEU A 140 5.28 12.89 8.86
CA LEU A 140 5.65 13.96 9.79
C LEU A 140 5.75 15.34 9.10
N ARG A 141 6.29 15.41 7.87
CA ARG A 141 6.31 16.67 7.09
C ARG A 141 4.92 17.22 6.80
N HIS A 142 3.91 16.36 6.67
CA HIS A 142 2.52 16.77 6.49
C HIS A 142 1.77 17.00 7.82
N GLY A 143 2.53 17.32 8.89
CA GLY A 143 2.00 17.72 10.19
C GLY A 143 1.67 16.55 11.11
N GLY A 144 1.90 15.30 10.70
CA GLY A 144 1.50 14.12 11.46
C GLY A 144 0.00 14.11 11.78
N ARG A 145 -0.80 14.82 10.97
CA ARG A 145 -2.22 14.99 11.19
C ARG A 145 -2.94 13.73 10.73
N GLU A 146 -3.79 13.25 11.62
CA GLU A 146 -4.64 12.09 11.45
C GLU A 146 -5.51 12.27 10.20
N GLY A 147 -5.67 11.21 9.41
CA GLY A 147 -6.60 11.22 8.29
C GLY A 147 -7.97 11.67 8.78
N ARG A 148 -8.51 12.70 8.14
CA ARG A 148 -9.87 13.18 8.38
C ARG A 148 -10.79 12.08 7.85
N ALA A 149 -11.10 11.09 8.68
CA ALA A 149 -12.23 10.21 8.46
C ALA A 149 -13.42 11.10 8.08
N GLY A 150 -14.02 10.83 6.92
CA GLY A 150 -15.10 11.63 6.39
C GLY A 150 -16.17 11.86 7.47
N MET A 151 -16.37 13.13 7.83
CA MET A 151 -17.67 13.56 8.31
C MET A 151 -18.62 13.39 7.12
N VAL A 152 -19.25 12.23 7.01
CA VAL A 152 -20.60 12.22 6.46
C VAL A 152 -21.43 12.88 7.55
N GLU A 153 -21.76 14.15 7.34
CA GLU A 153 -22.82 14.79 8.12
C GLU A 153 -24.04 13.85 8.08
N PRO A 154 -24.64 13.49 9.23
CA PRO A 154 -25.91 12.78 9.19
C PRO A 154 -26.91 13.67 8.45
N ALA A 155 -27.56 13.10 7.44
CA ALA A 155 -28.59 13.79 6.67
C ALA A 155 -29.58 14.49 7.63
N PRO A 156 -30.00 15.73 7.33
CA PRO A 156 -30.92 16.46 8.22
C PRO A 156 -32.17 15.62 8.42
N ARG A 157 -32.51 15.35 9.69
CA ARG A 157 -33.74 14.66 10.05
C ARG A 157 -34.90 15.49 9.49
N ARG A 158 -35.55 14.98 8.44
CA ARG A 158 -36.80 15.57 7.97
C ARG A 158 -37.84 15.32 9.05
N SER A 159 -38.30 16.38 9.68
CA SER A 159 -39.44 16.34 10.60
C SER A 159 -40.65 15.76 9.85
N PRO A 160 -41.44 14.87 10.46
CA PRO A 160 -42.64 14.34 9.83
C PRO A 160 -43.62 15.50 9.57
N THR A 161 -44.07 15.62 8.33
CA THR A 161 -45.12 16.56 7.95
C THR A 161 -46.41 16.12 8.65
N PRO A 162 -47.08 16.98 9.44
CA PRO A 162 -48.33 16.61 10.08
C PRO A 162 -49.42 16.35 9.01
N PRO A 163 -50.35 15.41 9.25
CA PRO A 163 -51.42 15.13 8.32
C PRO A 163 -52.28 16.39 8.13
N ARG A 164 -52.57 16.72 6.86
CA ARG A 164 -53.53 17.77 6.52
C ARG A 164 -54.91 17.31 6.98
N ARG A 165 -55.58 18.17 7.77
CA ARG A 165 -57.00 18.05 8.11
C ARG A 165 -57.87 18.38 6.90
#